data_AF-A0A1V6XDV5-F1
#
_entry.id   AF-A0A1V6XDV5-F1
#
_cell.length_a   1.000
_cell.length_b   1.000
_cell.length_c   1.000
_cell.angle_alpha   90.00
_cell.angle_beta   90.00
_cell.angle_gamma   90.00
#
_symmetry.space_group_name_H-M   'P 1'
#
loop_
_entity.id
_entity.type
_entity.pdbx_description
1 polymer ?
#
loop_
_entity_poly.entity_id
_entity_poly.type
_entity_poly.pdbx_seq_one_letter_code
_entity_poly.pdbx_strand_id
1 'polypeptide(L)'
;MHNKRLKSNHTIYPYLAIDDADQDLDRHPEAEKREWGHYLIQRTDSMEWGTGERALLRAGLEPVTTRDNERLLRTHHRSLSKASMVYITSSPFGRRIWLVSCNVPDVTADGLDIHILPASYPLKSPLIPTQAAQTILAQSLVKGQINPRKFLTEQDLESLRILFPRAIGAQLLIAGFLRILFDSLTEVERTHNLGYPGEVGGLVILLDTATFSATAQNIESGAVLSDKVSKSVGCLGLKLKLLGGKTVLTTVTHAYVRNPTLPVVLMRVADWVIRAKNALYHFRNPHLDRDSRAYGVSQQSLSNNPMGKDILLFKTDIKVGTITHCFDNPSPILPFPVGYRHDLSLIEGENLPEVVTPPGYPVISAWAPYEKVLAGAPLYAVALNAQTRNWRVIEEVKVTPTMANSVLLGNEYVWDREASDQAVAMLWRSKDDVDSAGGYSGLVLCTGTPTDQHGEAVIFQDYETGLRMWESEGSSLLANIKAGFLLPREIHFSPISPALTPEYRLGAKGTLSIGRAEYGA
;
A
#
# COMPACT_ATOMS: atom_id res chain seq x y z
N MET A 1 -10.60 -36.60 42.54
CA MET A 1 -9.70 -35.48 42.20
C MET A 1 -10.35 -34.67 41.08
N HIS A 2 -10.80 -33.46 41.39
CA HIS A 2 -11.48 -32.56 40.46
C HIS A 2 -10.44 -31.92 39.51
N ASN A 3 -10.53 -32.22 38.22
CA ASN A 3 -9.81 -31.50 37.17
C ASN A 3 -10.34 -30.06 37.11
N LYS A 4 -9.63 -29.14 37.76
CA LYS A 4 -9.78 -27.71 37.49
C LYS A 4 -9.31 -27.48 36.06
N ARG A 5 -10.26 -27.36 35.12
CA ARG A 5 -10.03 -26.67 33.84
C ARG A 5 -9.41 -25.31 34.18
N LEU A 6 -8.14 -25.13 33.83
CA LEU A 6 -7.57 -23.80 33.64
C LEU A 6 -8.49 -23.10 32.64
N LYS A 7 -9.31 -22.16 33.13
CA LYS A 7 -9.95 -21.17 32.25
C LYS A 7 -8.79 -20.35 31.70
N SER A 8 -8.32 -20.68 30.50
CA SER A 8 -7.50 -19.74 29.76
C SER A 8 -8.40 -18.55 29.47
N ASN A 9 -8.04 -17.38 30.01
CA ASN A 9 -8.55 -16.12 29.49
C ASN A 9 -7.93 -15.98 28.09
N HIS A 10 -8.49 -16.64 27.08
CA HIS A 10 -8.12 -16.37 25.70
C HIS A 10 -8.62 -14.99 25.37
N THR A 11 -7.68 -14.07 25.17
CA THR A 11 -7.95 -12.76 24.59
C THR A 11 -8.55 -12.98 23.21
N ILE A 12 -9.84 -12.67 23.04
CA ILE A 12 -10.53 -12.82 21.76
C ILE A 12 -10.23 -11.58 20.93
N TYR A 13 -9.54 -11.76 19.81
CA TYR A 13 -9.35 -10.72 18.81
C TYR A 13 -10.50 -10.83 17.79
N PRO A 14 -11.26 -9.76 17.53
CA PRO A 14 -12.34 -9.80 16.55
C PRO A 14 -11.76 -10.05 15.15
N TYR A 15 -12.18 -11.13 14.51
CA TYR A 15 -11.83 -11.39 13.12
C TYR A 15 -12.63 -10.46 12.19
N LEU A 16 -11.95 -9.84 11.23
CA LEU A 16 -12.60 -9.00 10.23
C LEU A 16 -13.51 -9.88 9.37
N ALA A 17 -14.71 -9.39 9.04
CA ALA A 17 -15.64 -10.11 8.19
C ALA A 17 -15.14 -10.13 6.73
N ILE A 18 -14.25 -11.09 6.44
CA ILE A 18 -13.70 -11.38 5.12
C ILE A 18 -14.52 -12.53 4.53
N ASP A 19 -14.90 -12.43 3.26
CA ASP A 19 -15.67 -13.49 2.60
C ASP A 19 -14.86 -14.79 2.56
N ASP A 20 -15.53 -15.94 2.76
CA ASP A 20 -14.88 -17.26 2.80
C ASP A 20 -14.03 -17.54 1.54
N ALA A 21 -14.47 -17.05 0.39
CA ALA A 21 -13.77 -17.16 -0.88
C ALA A 21 -12.40 -16.45 -0.87
N ASP A 22 -12.22 -15.41 -0.05
CA ASP A 22 -10.96 -14.66 0.04
C ASP A 22 -10.00 -15.24 1.09
N GLN A 23 -10.47 -16.18 1.92
CA GLN A 23 -9.72 -16.79 3.01
C GLN A 23 -9.04 -18.11 2.60
N ASP A 24 -7.97 -18.47 3.30
CA ASP A 24 -7.22 -19.71 3.08
C ASP A 24 -7.85 -20.92 3.77
N LEU A 25 -9.09 -21.25 3.41
CA LEU A 25 -9.85 -22.35 4.01
C LEU A 25 -9.49 -23.73 3.43
N ASP A 26 -9.17 -23.79 2.13
CA ASP A 26 -8.91 -25.02 1.39
C ASP A 26 -7.41 -25.35 1.29
N ARG A 27 -6.81 -25.75 2.42
CA ARG A 27 -5.37 -26.03 2.46
C ARG A 27 -5.00 -27.32 1.73
N HIS A 28 -3.93 -27.26 0.95
CA HIS A 28 -3.34 -28.47 0.39
C HIS A 28 -2.80 -29.39 1.50
N PRO A 29 -3.16 -30.68 1.49
CA PRO A 29 -2.66 -31.65 2.46
C PRO A 29 -1.14 -31.81 2.31
N GLU A 30 -0.44 -32.09 3.40
CA GLU A 30 1.03 -32.19 3.41
C GLU A 30 1.60 -33.23 2.43
N ALA A 31 0.81 -34.21 2.02
CA ALA A 31 1.18 -35.25 1.06
C ALA A 31 1.23 -34.74 -0.40
N GLU A 32 0.65 -33.58 -0.70
CA GLU A 32 0.60 -32.97 -2.04
C GLU A 32 1.57 -31.79 -2.21
N LYS A 33 2.49 -31.58 -1.26
CA LYS A 33 3.46 -30.47 -1.26
C LYS A 33 4.20 -30.38 -2.60
N ARG A 34 3.74 -29.48 -3.46
CA ARG A 34 4.58 -28.92 -4.52
C ARG A 34 5.48 -27.89 -3.87
N GLU A 35 6.78 -27.98 -4.17
CA GLU A 35 7.79 -27.18 -3.49
C GLU A 35 7.75 -25.71 -3.94
N TRP A 36 7.91 -24.81 -2.97
CA TRP A 36 8.33 -23.45 -3.24
C TRP A 36 9.72 -23.49 -3.87
N GLY A 37 9.87 -22.83 -5.01
CA GLY A 37 11.15 -22.80 -5.72
C GLY A 37 11.64 -21.37 -5.87
N HIS A 38 12.78 -21.05 -5.26
CA HIS A 38 13.56 -19.85 -5.57
C HIS A 38 14.82 -20.26 -6.31
N TYR A 39 14.94 -19.88 -7.58
CA TYR A 39 16.17 -20.15 -8.33
C TYR A 39 16.79 -18.86 -8.85
N LEU A 40 18.10 -18.73 -8.60
CA LEU A 40 18.88 -17.55 -8.93
C LEU A 40 19.14 -17.50 -10.44
N ILE A 41 18.80 -16.38 -11.07
CA ILE A 41 19.11 -16.14 -12.47
C ILE A 41 20.44 -15.38 -12.56
N GLN A 42 21.42 -16.07 -13.13
CA GLN A 42 22.73 -15.50 -13.38
C GLN A 42 22.70 -14.53 -14.57
N ARG A 43 23.56 -13.51 -14.51
CA ARG A 43 23.85 -12.68 -15.68
C ARG A 43 24.52 -13.53 -16.76
N THR A 44 24.44 -13.07 -17.99
CA THR A 44 25.05 -13.76 -19.13
C THR A 44 25.85 -12.79 -20.00
N ASP A 45 26.98 -13.26 -20.51
CA ASP A 45 27.78 -12.56 -21.52
C ASP A 45 27.48 -13.09 -22.94
N SER A 46 26.38 -13.85 -23.10
CA SER A 46 25.99 -14.41 -24.39
C SER A 46 25.62 -13.31 -25.38
N MET A 47 26.14 -13.44 -26.60
CA MET A 47 25.84 -12.55 -27.73
C MET A 47 24.70 -13.06 -28.61
N GLU A 48 23.99 -14.12 -28.17
CA GLU A 48 22.88 -14.74 -28.90
C GLU A 48 21.77 -13.74 -29.27
N TRP A 49 21.59 -12.71 -28.45
CA TRP A 49 20.58 -11.66 -28.65
C TRP A 49 21.13 -10.38 -29.30
N GLY A 50 22.35 -10.45 -29.84
CA GLY A 50 23.03 -9.34 -30.49
C GLY A 50 23.97 -8.57 -29.56
N THR A 51 24.42 -7.41 -30.03
CA THR A 51 25.23 -6.47 -29.22
C THR A 51 24.44 -5.94 -28.02
N GLY A 52 25.11 -5.37 -27.02
CA GLY A 52 24.47 -4.89 -25.78
C GLY A 52 23.25 -3.99 -26.00
N GLU A 53 23.27 -3.10 -27.00
CA GLU A 53 22.12 -2.25 -27.35
C GLU A 53 20.97 -3.05 -27.97
N ARG A 54 21.26 -4.01 -28.85
CA ARG A 54 20.24 -4.88 -29.45
C ARG A 54 19.62 -5.80 -28.41
N ALA A 55 20.42 -6.35 -27.51
CA ALA A 55 19.94 -7.19 -26.41
C ALA A 55 19.09 -6.37 -25.43
N LEU A 56 19.46 -5.12 -25.13
CA LEU A 56 18.65 -4.18 -24.34
C LEU A 56 17.29 -3.90 -25.00
N LEU A 57 17.29 -3.56 -26.29
CA LEU A 57 16.05 -3.33 -27.03
C LEU A 57 15.18 -4.58 -27.07
N ARG A 58 15.78 -5.75 -27.34
CA ARG A 58 15.06 -7.02 -27.36
C ARG A 58 14.45 -7.34 -26.00
N ALA A 59 15.22 -7.20 -24.92
CA ALA A 59 14.73 -7.40 -23.56
C ALA A 59 13.59 -6.45 -23.16
N GLY A 60 13.44 -5.30 -23.82
CA GLY A 60 12.30 -4.41 -23.64
C GLY A 60 11.10 -4.70 -24.54
N LEU A 61 11.24 -5.62 -25.51
CA LEU A 61 10.21 -6.02 -26.47
C LEU A 61 9.66 -7.43 -26.22
N GLU A 62 10.28 -8.21 -25.34
CA GLU A 62 9.81 -9.55 -25.01
C GLU A 62 8.42 -9.43 -24.33
N PRO A 63 7.39 -10.12 -24.85
CA PRO A 63 6.05 -9.98 -24.28
C PRO A 63 5.86 -10.82 -23.01
N VAL A 64 6.65 -11.90 -22.87
CA VAL A 64 6.48 -12.92 -21.83
C VAL A 64 7.85 -13.48 -21.40
N THR A 65 8.02 -13.68 -20.10
CA THR A 65 9.18 -14.38 -19.53
C THR A 65 9.09 -15.91 -19.75
N THR A 66 10.09 -16.48 -20.40
CA THR A 66 10.26 -17.92 -20.66
C THR A 66 11.63 -18.38 -20.16
N ARG A 67 11.81 -19.70 -19.97
CA ARG A 67 13.11 -20.25 -19.53
C ARG A 67 14.27 -19.86 -20.47
N ASP A 68 13.98 -19.67 -21.75
CA ASP A 68 14.98 -19.36 -22.76
C ASP A 68 15.41 -17.88 -22.72
N ASN A 69 14.51 -16.97 -22.32
CA ASN A 69 14.80 -15.53 -22.28
C ASN A 69 15.10 -15.00 -20.86
N GLU A 70 14.95 -15.80 -19.80
CA GLU A 70 15.19 -15.38 -18.42
C GLU A 70 16.58 -14.73 -18.21
N ARG A 71 17.63 -15.25 -18.86
CA ARG A 71 18.99 -14.68 -18.78
C ARG A 71 19.15 -13.38 -19.57
N LEU A 72 18.48 -13.25 -20.71
CA LEU A 72 18.39 -12.00 -21.49
C LEU A 72 17.75 -10.92 -20.62
N LEU A 73 16.58 -11.20 -20.04
CA LEU A 73 15.83 -10.27 -19.20
C LEU A 73 16.62 -9.89 -17.96
N ARG A 74 17.16 -10.88 -17.23
CA ARG A 74 18.03 -10.66 -16.06
C ARG A 74 19.16 -9.67 -16.34
N THR A 75 19.78 -9.78 -17.50
CA THR A 75 21.03 -9.07 -17.83
C THR A 75 20.74 -7.69 -18.42
N HIS A 76 19.71 -7.58 -19.25
CA HIS A 76 19.49 -6.39 -20.07
C HIS A 76 18.19 -5.63 -19.74
N HIS A 77 17.21 -6.21 -19.04
CA HIS A 77 16.00 -5.46 -18.66
C HIS A 77 16.36 -4.29 -17.73
N ARG A 78 15.77 -3.11 -17.96
CA ARG A 78 16.08 -1.85 -17.26
C ARG A 78 16.06 -1.96 -15.74
N SER A 79 15.13 -2.75 -15.21
CA SER A 79 14.98 -2.98 -13.77
C SER A 79 15.82 -4.15 -13.26
N LEU A 80 15.81 -5.29 -13.95
CA LEU A 80 16.47 -6.52 -13.46
C LEU A 80 18.00 -6.42 -13.54
N SER A 81 18.53 -5.73 -14.55
CA SER A 81 19.97 -5.50 -14.75
C SER A 81 20.62 -4.71 -13.61
N LYS A 82 19.85 -3.93 -12.84
CA LYS A 82 20.36 -3.14 -11.72
C LYS A 82 20.49 -3.94 -10.44
N ALA A 83 19.73 -5.02 -10.29
CA ALA A 83 19.74 -5.85 -9.10
C ALA A 83 20.99 -6.73 -9.05
N SER A 84 21.57 -6.84 -7.85
CA SER A 84 22.68 -7.74 -7.55
C SER A 84 22.23 -9.19 -7.60
N MET A 85 21.08 -9.49 -6.99
CA MET A 85 20.45 -10.81 -6.99
C MET A 85 19.06 -10.72 -7.61
N VAL A 86 18.75 -11.68 -8.46
CA VAL A 86 17.45 -11.80 -9.12
C VAL A 86 17.08 -13.26 -9.15
N TYR A 87 15.98 -13.60 -8.52
CA TYR A 87 15.42 -14.95 -8.52
C TYR A 87 14.14 -14.96 -9.33
N ILE A 88 13.78 -16.16 -9.79
CA ILE A 88 12.38 -16.46 -10.08
C ILE A 88 11.84 -17.31 -8.94
N THR A 89 10.70 -16.87 -8.42
CA THR A 89 9.92 -17.63 -7.46
C THR A 89 8.79 -18.37 -8.17
N SER A 90 8.70 -19.68 -7.94
CA SER A 90 7.59 -20.53 -8.34
C SER A 90 6.87 -21.02 -7.08
N SER A 91 5.54 -21.01 -7.12
CA SER A 91 4.67 -21.38 -6.00
C SER A 91 3.54 -22.29 -6.49
N PRO A 92 3.03 -23.23 -5.68
CA PRO A 92 1.81 -23.96 -6.03
C PRO A 92 0.58 -23.06 -6.14
N PHE A 93 0.62 -21.87 -5.53
CA PHE A 93 -0.55 -21.02 -5.34
C PHE A 93 -0.77 -19.97 -6.43
N GLY A 94 0.12 -19.87 -7.43
CA GLY A 94 -0.09 -18.88 -8.49
C GLY A 94 1.08 -18.71 -9.45
N ARG A 95 1.04 -17.59 -10.19
CA ARG A 95 2.04 -17.29 -11.22
C ARG A 95 3.44 -17.11 -10.64
N ARG A 96 4.43 -17.39 -11.50
CA ARG A 96 5.84 -17.05 -11.25
C ARG A 96 6.00 -15.54 -11.08
N ILE A 97 6.99 -15.14 -10.32
CA ILE A 97 7.34 -13.73 -10.10
C ILE A 97 8.86 -13.57 -10.16
N TRP A 98 9.30 -12.39 -10.57
CA TRP A 98 10.67 -11.93 -10.37
C TRP A 98 10.84 -11.49 -8.93
N LEU A 99 11.96 -11.84 -8.31
CA LEU A 99 12.30 -11.43 -6.95
C LEU A 99 13.68 -10.78 -6.95
N VAL A 100 13.77 -9.51 -6.58
CA VAL A 100 14.99 -8.70 -6.74
C VAL A 100 15.52 -8.15 -5.42
N SER A 101 16.83 -8.05 -5.29
CA SER A 101 17.49 -7.57 -4.05
C SER A 101 17.38 -6.07 -3.80
N CYS A 102 17.12 -5.25 -4.82
CA CYS A 102 17.06 -3.79 -4.66
C CYS A 102 15.70 -3.22 -5.05
N ASN A 103 15.46 -1.96 -4.71
CA ASN A 103 14.31 -1.26 -5.25
C ASN A 103 14.54 -0.94 -6.74
N VAL A 104 13.55 -1.27 -7.57
CA VAL A 104 13.63 -1.12 -9.02
C VAL A 104 12.43 -0.35 -9.55
N PRO A 105 12.62 0.49 -10.58
CA PRO A 105 11.60 1.43 -11.03
C PRO A 105 10.37 0.75 -11.64
N ASP A 106 10.53 -0.39 -12.31
CA ASP A 106 9.42 -1.10 -12.93
C ASP A 106 8.79 -2.10 -11.95
N VAL A 107 7.46 -2.24 -12.01
CA VAL A 107 6.70 -3.21 -11.20
C VAL A 107 6.53 -4.57 -11.87
N THR A 108 6.79 -4.65 -13.17
CA THR A 108 6.70 -5.86 -13.98
C THR A 108 7.91 -5.92 -14.93
N ALA A 109 8.28 -7.14 -15.32
CA ALA A 109 9.19 -7.42 -16.43
C ALA A 109 8.54 -8.54 -17.26
N ASP A 110 8.19 -8.19 -18.51
CA ASP A 110 7.81 -9.15 -19.55
C ASP A 110 6.74 -10.15 -19.08
N GLY A 111 5.62 -9.60 -18.59
CA GLY A 111 4.45 -10.35 -18.15
C GLY A 111 4.52 -10.93 -16.72
N LEU A 112 5.66 -10.82 -16.02
CA LEU A 112 5.78 -11.22 -14.62
C LEU A 112 5.92 -10.02 -13.69
N ASP A 113 5.31 -10.13 -12.52
CA ASP A 113 5.45 -9.19 -11.42
C ASP A 113 6.88 -9.17 -10.89
N ILE A 114 7.40 -7.99 -10.54
CA ILE A 114 8.67 -7.83 -9.86
C ILE A 114 8.41 -7.52 -8.39
N HIS A 115 8.77 -8.45 -7.52
CA HIS A 115 8.72 -8.34 -6.07
C HIS A 115 10.11 -8.06 -5.50
N ILE A 116 10.12 -7.48 -4.30
CA ILE A 116 11.33 -7.23 -3.53
C ILE A 116 11.67 -8.48 -2.71
N LEU A 117 12.94 -8.90 -2.73
CA LEU A 117 13.50 -9.93 -1.85
C LEU A 117 13.56 -9.37 -0.41
N PRO A 118 12.71 -9.85 0.51
CA PRO A 118 12.72 -9.35 1.87
C PRO A 118 13.95 -9.83 2.64
N ALA A 119 14.37 -9.07 3.63
CA ALA A 119 15.44 -9.42 4.55
C ALA A 119 14.93 -9.41 6.00
N SER A 120 15.50 -10.27 6.84
CA SER A 120 15.32 -10.22 8.29
C SER A 120 16.14 -9.06 8.88
N TYR A 121 15.83 -8.65 10.11
CA TYR A 121 16.68 -7.75 10.85
C TYR A 121 18.11 -8.33 11.00
N PRO A 122 19.19 -7.55 10.78
CA PRO A 122 20.56 -8.03 10.88
C PRO A 122 20.93 -8.29 12.35
N LEU A 123 20.84 -9.54 12.78
CA LEU A 123 21.13 -9.95 14.16
C LEU A 123 22.61 -10.35 14.29
N LYS A 124 23.25 -9.95 15.40
CA LYS A 124 24.69 -10.11 15.62
C LYS A 124 25.12 -11.53 15.98
N SER A 125 24.19 -12.40 16.37
CA SER A 125 24.48 -13.74 16.87
C SER A 125 24.08 -14.81 15.84
N PRO A 126 25.01 -15.64 15.33
CA PRO A 126 24.69 -16.76 14.44
C PRO A 126 24.18 -18.00 15.19
N LEU A 127 24.09 -17.95 16.53
CA LEU A 127 23.62 -19.07 17.34
C LEU A 127 22.09 -19.18 17.19
N ILE A 128 21.69 -20.07 16.28
CA ILE A 128 20.31 -20.52 16.10
C ILE A 128 19.97 -21.43 17.30
N PRO A 129 19.09 -21.04 18.23
CA PRO A 129 18.63 -21.94 19.28
C PRO A 129 17.83 -23.09 18.66
N THR A 130 17.84 -24.25 19.31
CA THR A 130 17.31 -25.52 18.81
C THR A 130 15.92 -25.38 18.17
N GLN A 131 15.88 -25.28 16.83
CA GLN A 131 14.65 -25.07 16.05
C GLN A 131 13.66 -26.22 16.14
N ALA A 132 14.09 -27.43 16.51
CA ALA A 132 13.29 -28.64 16.41
C ALA A 132 11.97 -28.54 17.22
N ALA A 133 12.02 -28.10 18.48
CA ALA A 133 10.82 -27.98 19.30
C ALA A 133 9.83 -26.93 18.75
N GLN A 134 10.36 -25.79 18.29
CA GLN A 134 9.54 -24.73 17.69
C GLN A 134 8.96 -25.13 16.34
N THR A 135 9.70 -25.91 15.55
CA THR A 135 9.24 -26.46 14.27
C THR A 135 8.12 -27.48 14.48
N ILE A 136 8.26 -28.37 15.46
CA ILE A 136 7.21 -29.32 15.84
C ILE A 136 5.95 -28.57 16.30
N LEU A 137 6.13 -27.53 17.14
CA LEU A 137 5.01 -26.70 17.58
C LEU A 137 4.32 -26.03 16.38
N ALA A 138 5.08 -25.40 15.49
CA ALA A 138 4.55 -24.77 14.28
C ALA A 138 3.76 -25.73 13.41
N GLN A 139 4.28 -26.94 13.15
CA GLN A 139 3.60 -27.98 12.38
C GLN A 139 2.30 -28.48 13.05
N SER A 140 2.26 -28.47 14.38
CA SER A 140 1.06 -28.88 15.13
C SER A 140 -0.04 -27.80 15.15
N LEU A 141 0.35 -26.52 15.14
CA LEU A 141 -0.57 -25.38 15.15
C LEU A 141 -1.08 -25.04 13.74
N VAL A 142 -0.18 -25.00 12.76
CA VAL A 142 -0.47 -24.65 11.37
C VAL A 142 -0.38 -25.91 10.52
N LYS A 143 -1.54 -26.43 10.13
CA LYS A 143 -1.63 -27.62 9.28
C LYS A 143 -1.60 -27.22 7.80
N GLY A 144 -0.83 -27.95 6.99
CA GLY A 144 -0.74 -27.70 5.54
C GLY A 144 0.06 -26.45 5.16
N GLN A 145 0.09 -26.14 3.87
CA GLN A 145 0.73 -24.93 3.35
C GLN A 145 -0.23 -23.75 3.40
N ILE A 146 0.27 -22.57 3.78
CA ILE A 146 -0.47 -21.30 3.72
C ILE A 146 -0.39 -20.75 2.31
N ASN A 147 -1.53 -20.36 1.75
CA ASN A 147 -1.62 -19.66 0.48
C ASN A 147 -1.41 -18.14 0.68
N PRO A 148 -0.28 -17.55 0.23
CA PRO A 148 -0.03 -16.12 0.42
C PRO A 148 -0.85 -15.22 -0.53
N ARG A 149 -1.68 -15.81 -1.39
CA ARG A 149 -2.69 -15.15 -2.23
C ARG A 149 -4.11 -15.33 -1.68
N LYS A 150 -4.24 -15.56 -0.37
CA LYS A 150 -5.48 -15.52 0.38
C LYS A 150 -5.23 -14.81 1.71
N PHE A 151 -6.29 -14.39 2.39
CA PHE A 151 -6.16 -13.89 3.75
C PHE A 151 -6.00 -15.05 4.74
N LEU A 152 -5.12 -14.86 5.73
CA LEU A 152 -4.97 -15.75 6.88
C LEU A 152 -6.29 -15.91 7.62
N THR A 153 -6.62 -17.14 7.98
CA THR A 153 -7.81 -17.46 8.78
C THR A 153 -7.64 -16.98 10.23
N GLU A 154 -8.74 -16.92 10.98
CA GLU A 154 -8.69 -16.65 12.43
C GLU A 154 -7.77 -17.64 13.16
N GLN A 155 -7.80 -18.92 12.78
CA GLN A 155 -6.95 -19.95 13.36
C GLN A 155 -5.46 -19.73 13.05
N ASP A 156 -5.12 -19.24 11.86
CA ASP A 156 -3.73 -18.89 11.53
C ASP A 156 -3.23 -17.76 12.41
N LEU A 157 -4.02 -16.70 12.54
CA LEU A 157 -3.66 -15.55 13.35
C LEU A 157 -3.46 -15.95 14.81
N GLU A 158 -4.33 -16.80 15.35
CA GLU A 158 -4.15 -17.33 16.71
C GLU A 158 -2.89 -18.19 16.84
N SER A 159 -2.63 -19.05 15.86
CA SER A 159 -1.41 -19.86 15.82
C SER A 159 -0.15 -18.99 15.79
N LEU A 160 -0.16 -17.89 15.01
CA LEU A 160 0.94 -16.94 14.97
C LEU A 160 1.13 -16.20 16.29
N ARG A 161 0.06 -15.84 17.00
CA ARG A 161 0.16 -15.23 18.33
C ARG A 161 0.73 -16.20 19.37
N ILE A 162 0.44 -17.50 19.25
CA ILE A 162 1.02 -18.52 20.12
C ILE A 162 2.52 -18.70 19.81
N LEU A 163 2.89 -18.77 18.53
CA LEU A 163 4.29 -18.94 18.10
C LEU A 163 5.14 -17.70 18.38
N PHE A 164 4.56 -16.51 18.25
CA PHE A 164 5.23 -15.23 18.38
C PHE A 164 4.51 -14.33 19.39
N PRO A 165 4.51 -14.69 20.68
CA PRO A 165 3.71 -14.03 21.72
C PRO A 165 4.16 -12.61 22.03
N ARG A 166 5.27 -12.14 21.44
CA ARG A 166 5.80 -10.78 21.58
C ARG A 166 5.65 -9.93 20.31
N ALA A 167 5.22 -10.51 19.19
CA ALA A 167 4.94 -9.79 17.96
C ALA A 167 3.65 -8.95 18.04
N ILE A 168 3.66 -7.79 17.38
CA ILE A 168 2.51 -6.88 17.24
C ILE A 168 1.81 -7.02 15.88
N GLY A 169 2.33 -7.89 15.02
CA GLY A 169 1.79 -8.09 13.69
C GLY A 169 2.55 -9.11 12.87
N ALA A 170 2.07 -9.35 11.66
CA ALA A 170 2.73 -10.15 10.63
C ALA A 170 2.43 -9.60 9.24
N GLN A 171 3.35 -9.79 8.30
CA GLN A 171 3.12 -9.56 6.88
C GLN A 171 3.27 -10.87 6.10
N LEU A 172 2.20 -11.25 5.42
CA LEU A 172 2.13 -12.39 4.53
C LEU A 172 2.50 -11.93 3.12
N LEU A 173 3.70 -12.25 2.65
CA LEU A 173 4.18 -11.81 1.34
C LEU A 173 3.97 -12.90 0.28
N ILE A 174 3.43 -12.52 -0.88
CA ILE A 174 3.20 -13.37 -2.05
C ILE A 174 4.47 -14.09 -2.50
N ALA A 175 5.63 -13.50 -2.21
CA ALA A 175 6.94 -14.08 -2.50
C ALA A 175 7.31 -15.30 -1.64
N GLY A 176 6.46 -15.78 -0.74
CA GLY A 176 6.72 -17.00 0.07
C GLY A 176 7.35 -16.71 1.43
N PHE A 177 7.17 -15.49 1.95
CA PHE A 177 7.77 -15.06 3.21
C PHE A 177 6.68 -14.61 4.20
N LEU A 178 6.89 -14.90 5.47
CA LEU A 178 6.10 -14.37 6.57
C LEU A 178 7.00 -13.53 7.48
N ARG A 179 6.86 -12.20 7.40
CA ARG A 179 7.57 -11.29 8.30
C ARG A 179 6.78 -11.14 9.59
N ILE A 180 7.41 -11.41 10.72
CA ILE A 180 6.85 -11.21 12.04
C ILE A 180 7.31 -9.85 12.56
N LEU A 181 6.36 -9.00 12.93
CA LEU A 181 6.59 -7.60 13.26
C LEU A 181 6.61 -7.41 14.79
N PHE A 182 7.63 -6.72 15.27
CA PHE A 182 7.79 -6.36 16.69
C PHE A 182 7.83 -4.84 16.87
N ASP A 183 7.48 -4.38 18.07
CA ASP A 183 7.52 -2.96 18.45
C ASP A 183 8.94 -2.42 18.66
N SER A 184 9.89 -3.30 18.91
CA SER A 184 11.24 -2.94 19.34
C SER A 184 12.26 -4.00 18.95
N LEU A 185 13.50 -3.55 18.73
CA LEU A 185 14.63 -4.42 18.46
C LEU A 185 14.88 -5.41 19.61
N THR A 186 14.68 -4.96 20.85
CA THR A 186 14.85 -5.81 22.04
C THR A 186 13.98 -7.06 21.98
N GLU A 187 12.74 -6.94 21.51
CA GLU A 187 11.84 -8.08 21.35
C GLU A 187 12.23 -8.97 20.17
N VAL A 188 12.74 -8.40 19.07
CA VAL A 188 13.31 -9.17 17.95
C VAL A 188 14.50 -10.02 18.44
N GLU A 189 15.46 -9.41 19.13
CA GLU A 189 16.64 -10.10 19.69
C GLU A 189 16.25 -11.16 20.71
N ARG A 190 15.29 -10.85 21.59
CA ARG A 190 14.75 -11.81 22.57
C ARG A 190 14.14 -13.02 21.87
N THR A 191 13.27 -12.82 20.88
CA THR A 191 12.66 -13.93 20.13
C THR A 191 13.72 -14.75 19.39
N HIS A 192 14.69 -14.09 18.75
CA HIS A 192 15.79 -14.78 18.10
C HIS A 192 16.59 -15.66 19.08
N ASN A 193 16.92 -15.13 20.25
CA ASN A 193 17.70 -15.84 21.27
C ASN A 193 16.94 -16.99 21.95
N LEU A 194 15.60 -16.93 21.97
CA LEU A 194 14.75 -18.03 22.46
C LEU A 194 14.54 -19.13 21.40
N GLY A 195 14.75 -18.80 20.13
CA GLY A 195 14.52 -19.68 18.99
C GLY A 195 13.08 -19.58 18.49
N TYR A 196 12.93 -19.74 17.18
CA TYR A 196 11.66 -19.64 16.47
C TYR A 196 11.67 -20.62 15.28
N PRO A 197 10.51 -21.00 14.72
CA PRO A 197 10.48 -21.88 13.55
C PRO A 197 11.04 -21.15 12.33
N GLY A 198 11.93 -21.79 11.57
CA GLY A 198 12.47 -21.22 10.32
C GLY A 198 11.41 -21.08 9.22
N GLU A 199 10.37 -21.93 9.27
CA GLU A 199 9.24 -21.92 8.36
C GLU A 199 7.92 -22.18 9.11
N VAL A 200 6.84 -21.54 8.66
CA VAL A 200 5.47 -21.81 9.12
C VAL A 200 4.56 -21.90 7.90
N GLY A 201 3.80 -23.00 7.76
CA GLY A 201 2.92 -23.20 6.62
C GLY A 201 3.65 -23.19 5.26
N GLY A 202 4.93 -23.58 5.23
CA GLY A 202 5.76 -23.53 4.01
C GLY A 202 6.22 -22.12 3.61
N LEU A 203 6.08 -21.13 4.50
CA LEU A 203 6.57 -19.76 4.30
C LEU A 203 7.81 -19.54 5.17
N VAL A 204 8.82 -18.87 4.61
CA VAL A 204 10.07 -18.54 5.32
C VAL A 204 9.81 -17.43 6.34
N ILE A 205 10.20 -17.66 7.60
CA ILE A 205 10.01 -16.68 8.68
C ILE A 205 11.14 -15.66 8.71
N LEU A 206 10.76 -14.38 8.75
CA LEU A 206 11.67 -13.25 8.95
C LEU A 206 11.23 -12.47 10.18
N LEU A 207 12.18 -12.04 11.02
CA LEU A 207 11.88 -11.18 12.17
C LEU A 207 12.26 -9.74 11.86
N ASP A 208 11.38 -8.78 12.13
CA ASP A 208 11.69 -7.37 11.90
C ASP A 208 10.92 -6.44 12.84
N THR A 209 11.33 -5.18 12.87
CA THR A 209 10.62 -4.13 13.60
C THR A 209 9.56 -3.50 12.71
N ALA A 210 8.38 -3.25 13.26
CA ALA A 210 7.34 -2.51 12.56
C ALA A 210 7.78 -1.05 12.37
N THR A 211 7.62 -0.54 11.15
CA THR A 211 7.90 0.87 10.83
C THR A 211 6.74 1.39 10.02
N PHE A 212 6.08 2.42 10.52
CA PHE A 212 4.91 2.99 9.89
C PHE A 212 5.09 4.49 9.69
N SER A 213 4.62 5.00 8.57
CA SER A 213 4.59 6.42 8.27
C SER A 213 3.20 6.80 7.75
N ALA A 214 2.56 7.75 8.42
CA ALA A 214 1.30 8.32 7.96
C ALA A 214 1.47 8.97 6.59
N THR A 215 0.49 8.80 5.71
CA THR A 215 0.55 9.40 4.37
C THR A 215 0.04 10.84 4.34
N ALA A 216 -0.78 11.28 5.32
CA ALA A 216 -1.15 12.69 5.48
C ALA A 216 -0.24 13.43 6.46
N GLN A 217 0.04 14.70 6.19
CA GLN A 217 0.71 15.60 7.13
C GLN A 217 -0.32 16.39 7.94
N ASN A 218 -0.17 16.41 9.26
CA ASN A 218 -0.80 17.45 10.08
C ASN A 218 -0.13 18.78 9.75
N ILE A 219 -0.92 19.80 9.40
CA ILE A 219 -0.36 21.15 9.18
C ILE A 219 0.05 21.71 10.54
N GLU A 220 1.35 21.77 10.80
CA GLU A 220 1.86 22.68 11.82
C GLU A 220 1.57 24.12 11.38
N SER A 221 0.84 24.84 12.23
CA SER A 221 0.46 26.25 12.06
C SER A 221 1.68 27.12 11.72
N GLY A 222 2.00 27.26 10.42
CA GLY A 222 3.19 28.01 10.01
C GLY A 222 3.44 28.23 8.52
N ALA A 223 2.74 27.57 7.58
CA ALA A 223 2.99 27.75 6.14
C ALA A 223 1.74 28.18 5.34
N VAL A 224 1.65 29.51 5.14
CA VAL A 224 1.04 30.36 4.09
C VAL A 224 0.43 29.59 2.88
N LEU A 225 -0.80 29.81 2.36
CA LEU A 225 -1.38 31.01 1.71
C LEU A 225 -2.92 30.88 1.60
N SER A 226 -3.61 31.08 2.71
CA SER A 226 -5.04 31.42 2.81
C SER A 226 -5.13 32.27 4.07
N ASP A 227 -5.85 33.39 4.05
CA ASP A 227 -6.02 34.26 5.24
C ASP A 227 -6.66 33.51 6.43
N LYS A 228 -7.09 32.25 6.25
CA LYS A 228 -7.46 31.31 7.30
C LYS A 228 -6.48 30.14 7.37
N VAL A 229 -5.75 30.03 8.48
CA VAL A 229 -4.86 28.91 8.79
C VAL A 229 -5.69 27.62 8.87
N SER A 230 -5.52 26.71 7.90
CA SER A 230 -6.10 25.37 7.96
C SER A 230 -5.36 24.54 9.01
N LYS A 231 -6.10 23.87 9.89
CA LYS A 231 -5.51 23.04 10.97
C LYS A 231 -5.26 21.60 10.53
N SER A 232 -5.94 21.16 9.47
CA SER A 232 -5.73 19.86 8.85
C SER A 232 -6.14 19.84 7.39
N VAL A 233 -5.54 18.91 6.63
CA VAL A 233 -5.86 18.58 5.23
C VAL A 233 -5.93 17.05 5.10
N GLY A 234 -6.95 16.54 4.44
CA GLY A 234 -7.04 15.12 4.03
C GLY A 234 -7.56 14.99 2.60
N CYS A 235 -7.26 13.90 1.89
CA CYS A 235 -7.89 13.69 0.58
C CYS A 235 -9.35 13.30 0.72
N LEU A 236 -10.09 13.65 -0.33
CA LEU A 236 -11.41 13.14 -0.63
C LEU A 236 -11.24 11.92 -1.54
N GLY A 237 -11.82 10.80 -1.13
CA GLY A 237 -11.83 9.55 -1.89
C GLY A 237 -13.03 9.50 -2.83
N LEU A 238 -13.80 8.42 -2.79
CA LEU A 238 -14.90 8.15 -3.71
C LEU A 238 -16.23 8.71 -3.21
N LYS A 239 -17.11 9.07 -4.16
CA LYS A 239 -18.51 9.39 -3.89
C LYS A 239 -19.32 8.10 -3.95
N LEU A 240 -20.01 7.76 -2.86
CA LEU A 240 -20.73 6.50 -2.70
C LEU A 240 -22.21 6.75 -2.46
N LYS A 241 -23.03 5.78 -2.85
CA LYS A 241 -24.45 5.72 -2.49
C LYS A 241 -24.67 4.58 -1.51
N LEU A 242 -24.87 4.90 -0.24
CA LEU A 242 -25.07 3.92 0.82
C LEU A 242 -26.42 3.18 0.68
N LEU A 243 -26.51 2.03 1.34
CA LEU A 243 -27.77 1.32 1.56
C LEU A 243 -28.75 2.25 2.31
N GLY A 244 -29.86 2.60 1.66
CA GLY A 244 -30.77 3.67 2.12
C GLY A 244 -30.79 4.91 1.22
N GLY A 245 -30.00 4.92 0.15
CA GLY A 245 -30.04 5.95 -0.91
C GLY A 245 -29.27 7.23 -0.58
N LYS A 246 -28.64 7.29 0.60
CA LYS A 246 -27.85 8.42 1.05
C LYS A 246 -26.54 8.51 0.27
N THR A 247 -26.19 9.70 -0.21
CA THR A 247 -24.93 9.93 -0.91
C THR A 247 -23.90 10.50 0.05
N VAL A 248 -22.70 9.93 0.04
CA VAL A 248 -21.58 10.31 0.91
C VAL A 248 -20.29 10.44 0.12
N LEU A 249 -19.32 11.15 0.67
CA LEU A 249 -17.97 11.25 0.14
C LEU A 249 -16.98 10.66 1.15
N THR A 250 -16.09 9.77 0.73
CA THR A 250 -15.10 9.19 1.64
C THR A 250 -13.94 10.13 1.89
N THR A 251 -13.32 10.03 3.06
CA THR A 251 -12.08 10.72 3.40
C THR A 251 -11.32 9.94 4.47
N VAL A 252 -10.04 10.25 4.66
CA VAL A 252 -9.21 9.59 5.67
C VAL A 252 -9.44 10.15 7.07
N THR A 253 -9.52 9.29 8.07
CA THR A 253 -9.83 9.68 9.44
C THR A 253 -8.64 10.37 10.11
N HIS A 254 -7.43 9.83 9.97
CA HIS A 254 -6.23 10.30 10.66
C HIS A 254 -5.88 11.76 10.34
N ALA A 255 -6.27 12.26 9.16
CA ALA A 255 -6.09 13.64 8.76
C ALA A 255 -6.87 14.63 9.64
N TYR A 256 -7.98 14.22 10.25
CA TYR A 256 -8.87 15.13 10.99
C TYR A 256 -8.86 14.89 12.49
N VAL A 257 -8.02 14.00 13.02
CA VAL A 257 -7.92 13.74 14.45
C VAL A 257 -6.55 14.07 15.00
N ARG A 258 -6.46 14.18 16.33
CA ARG A 258 -5.15 14.37 16.98
C ARG A 258 -4.37 13.06 16.90
N ASN A 259 -3.23 13.09 16.23
CA ASN A 259 -2.29 11.98 16.22
C ASN A 259 -1.28 12.16 17.38
N PRO A 260 -1.28 11.31 18.42
CA PRO A 260 -0.34 11.45 19.53
C PRO A 260 1.10 11.22 19.04
N THR A 261 2.03 12.08 19.47
CA THR A 261 3.47 11.88 19.22
C THR A 261 4.01 10.84 20.19
N LEU A 262 4.78 9.86 19.70
CA LEU A 262 5.48 8.91 20.55
C LEU A 262 6.39 9.62 21.57
N PRO A 263 6.59 9.06 22.79
CA PRO A 263 7.53 9.61 23.76
C PRO A 263 8.93 9.79 23.15
N VAL A 264 9.55 10.92 23.46
CA VAL A 264 10.80 11.49 22.89
C VAL A 264 11.99 10.51 22.82
N VAL A 265 11.99 9.42 23.59
CA VAL A 265 13.07 8.43 23.62
C VAL A 265 13.11 7.58 22.33
N LEU A 266 11.98 7.32 21.68
CA LEU A 266 11.90 6.61 20.38
C LEU A 266 12.11 7.54 19.17
N MET A 267 12.00 8.86 19.34
CA MET A 267 12.06 9.83 18.24
C MET A 267 13.47 10.20 17.77
N ARG A 268 14.55 9.91 18.50
CA ARG A 268 15.88 10.47 18.14
C ARG A 268 16.40 10.04 16.77
N VAL A 269 16.01 8.88 16.27
CA VAL A 269 16.39 8.40 14.92
C VAL A 269 15.41 8.89 13.85
N ALA A 270 14.10 8.88 14.15
CA ALA A 270 13.06 9.40 13.24
C ALA A 270 13.17 10.92 13.04
N ASP A 271 13.44 11.67 14.11
CA ASP A 271 13.68 13.11 14.07
C ASP A 271 14.92 13.48 13.27
N TRP A 272 15.97 12.65 13.29
CA TRP A 272 17.16 12.90 12.50
C TRP A 272 16.87 12.69 11.01
N VAL A 273 16.13 11.63 10.66
CA VAL A 273 15.67 11.38 9.29
C VAL A 273 14.70 12.47 8.82
N ILE A 274 13.76 12.90 9.65
CA ILE A 274 12.80 13.98 9.35
C ILE A 274 13.53 15.33 9.22
N ARG A 275 14.49 15.64 10.11
CA ARG A 275 15.29 16.88 10.01
C ARG A 275 16.21 16.88 8.80
N ALA A 276 16.85 15.76 8.47
CA ALA A 276 17.66 15.62 7.26
C ALA A 276 16.78 15.73 6.00
N LYS A 277 15.61 15.10 5.99
CA LYS A 277 14.62 15.18 4.92
C LYS A 277 14.09 16.62 4.75
N ASN A 278 13.75 17.32 5.84
CA ASN A 278 13.30 18.71 5.82
C ASN A 278 14.41 19.69 5.40
N ALA A 279 15.65 19.46 5.83
CA ALA A 279 16.80 20.24 5.38
C ALA A 279 17.05 20.06 3.87
N LEU A 280 16.84 18.85 3.33
CA LEU A 280 16.90 18.59 1.89
C LEU A 280 15.72 19.22 1.12
N TYR A 281 14.53 19.28 1.71
CA TYR A 281 13.39 20.01 1.13
C TYR A 281 13.65 21.52 1.00
N HIS A 282 14.46 22.12 1.89
CA HIS A 282 14.84 23.54 1.78
C HIS A 282 15.76 23.83 0.57
N PHE A 283 16.37 22.79 -0.01
CA PHE A 283 17.17 22.90 -1.24
C PHE A 283 16.37 22.58 -2.51
N ARG A 284 15.11 22.14 -2.40
CA ARG A 284 14.19 22.10 -3.54
C ARG A 284 13.62 23.49 -3.75
N ASN A 285 13.79 24.03 -4.97
CA ASN A 285 13.09 25.24 -5.41
C ASN A 285 11.60 25.08 -5.06
N PRO A 286 10.94 26.13 -4.50
CA PRO A 286 9.51 26.11 -4.25
C PRO A 286 8.81 26.02 -5.59
N HIS A 287 8.52 24.79 -6.03
CA HIS A 287 7.63 24.61 -7.17
C HIS A 287 6.29 25.21 -6.76
N LEU A 288 5.85 26.18 -7.55
CA LEU A 288 4.54 26.82 -7.50
C LEU A 288 3.44 25.75 -7.53
N ASP A 289 3.07 25.33 -6.33
CA ASP A 289 1.75 24.99 -5.80
C ASP A 289 0.60 25.06 -6.81
N ARG A 290 0.41 23.97 -7.56
CA ARG A 290 -0.59 23.77 -8.62
C ARG A 290 -1.28 22.40 -8.50
N ASP A 291 -1.56 21.96 -7.27
CA ASP A 291 -2.16 20.66 -7.01
C ASP A 291 -3.67 20.67 -7.37
N SER A 292 -4.05 19.96 -8.44
CA SER A 292 -5.42 19.80 -8.91
C SER A 292 -6.10 18.57 -8.30
N ARG A 293 -5.92 18.33 -7.00
CA ARG A 293 -6.40 17.12 -6.31
C ARG A 293 -7.52 17.45 -5.34
N ALA A 294 -8.34 16.43 -5.06
CA ALA A 294 -9.51 16.53 -4.19
C ALA A 294 -9.10 16.56 -2.71
N TYR A 295 -8.87 17.74 -2.12
CA TYR A 295 -8.55 17.87 -0.70
C TYR A 295 -9.67 18.53 0.10
N GLY A 296 -9.97 17.96 1.27
CA GLY A 296 -10.78 18.55 2.32
C GLY A 296 -9.92 19.17 3.41
N VAL A 297 -10.40 20.26 4.01
CA VAL A 297 -9.79 20.91 5.18
C VAL A 297 -10.79 21.08 6.30
N SER A 298 -10.29 20.99 7.54
CA SER A 298 -11.05 21.43 8.70
C SER A 298 -10.37 22.63 9.37
N GLN A 299 -11.19 23.60 9.77
CA GLN A 299 -10.78 24.74 10.58
C GLN A 299 -10.97 24.46 12.09
N GLN A 300 -11.68 23.38 12.42
CA GLN A 300 -11.93 22.98 13.81
C GLN A 300 -10.64 22.46 14.46
N SER A 301 -10.52 22.60 15.78
CA SER A 301 -9.38 22.05 16.52
C SER A 301 -9.33 20.53 16.41
N LEU A 302 -8.14 19.97 16.21
CA LEU A 302 -7.94 18.54 16.23
C LEU A 302 -8.28 17.99 17.62
N SER A 303 -9.23 17.07 17.64
CA SER A 303 -9.65 16.24 18.78
C SER A 303 -9.57 14.78 18.35
N ASN A 304 -9.60 13.84 19.29
CA ASN A 304 -9.59 12.41 18.96
C ASN A 304 -10.90 11.93 18.30
N ASN A 305 -11.96 12.75 18.33
CA ASN A 305 -13.24 12.42 17.71
C ASN A 305 -13.33 13.06 16.31
N PRO A 306 -13.42 12.27 15.22
CA PRO A 306 -13.56 12.80 13.86
C PRO A 306 -14.97 13.35 13.54
N MET A 307 -15.99 12.95 14.30
CA MET A 307 -17.40 13.24 14.01
C MET A 307 -17.75 14.72 14.20
N GLY A 308 -18.68 15.24 13.38
CA GLY A 308 -19.21 16.59 13.46
C GLY A 308 -18.29 17.68 12.87
N LYS A 309 -17.15 17.28 12.29
CA LYS A 309 -16.19 18.22 11.70
C LYS A 309 -16.67 18.68 10.35
N ASP A 310 -16.74 20.01 10.20
CA ASP A 310 -16.99 20.64 8.92
C ASP A 310 -15.77 20.55 8.02
N ILE A 311 -16.00 20.07 6.80
CA ILE A 311 -15.00 19.91 5.76
C ILE A 311 -15.27 20.94 4.69
N LEU A 312 -14.27 21.80 4.45
CA LEU A 312 -14.24 22.72 3.33
C LEU A 312 -13.32 22.18 2.25
N LEU A 313 -13.53 22.57 1.01
CA LEU A 313 -12.60 22.23 -0.05
C LEU A 313 -11.33 23.06 0.10
N PHE A 314 -10.17 22.42 0.00
CA PHE A 314 -8.86 23.05 0.15
C PHE A 314 -8.71 24.32 -0.69
N LYS A 315 -8.10 25.35 -0.09
CA LYS A 315 -7.92 26.71 -0.68
C LYS A 315 -9.22 27.42 -1.09
N THR A 316 -10.37 26.96 -0.61
CA THR A 316 -11.66 27.63 -0.80
C THR A 316 -12.42 27.73 0.51
N ASP A 317 -13.42 28.62 0.55
CA ASP A 317 -14.40 28.69 1.63
C ASP A 317 -15.66 27.85 1.33
N ILE A 318 -15.61 26.98 0.32
CA ILE A 318 -16.75 26.14 -0.07
C ILE A 318 -16.84 24.97 0.91
N LYS A 319 -17.91 24.93 1.71
CA LYS A 319 -18.22 23.76 2.54
C LYS A 319 -18.60 22.58 1.65
N VAL A 320 -17.86 21.49 1.78
CA VAL A 320 -18.15 20.19 1.14
C VAL A 320 -19.24 19.48 1.92
N GLY A 321 -19.12 19.46 3.25
CA GLY A 321 -20.05 18.76 4.12
C GLY A 321 -19.54 18.66 5.55
N THR A 322 -20.08 17.70 6.29
CA THR A 322 -19.70 17.40 7.67
C THR A 322 -19.40 15.90 7.80
N ILE A 323 -18.40 15.52 8.61
CA ILE A 323 -18.15 14.12 8.93
C ILE A 323 -19.29 13.59 9.82
N THR A 324 -20.06 12.65 9.30
CA THR A 324 -21.25 12.08 9.97
C THR A 324 -21.08 10.61 10.32
N HIS A 325 -20.03 9.97 9.84
CA HIS A 325 -19.70 8.59 10.17
C HIS A 325 -18.18 8.37 10.15
N CYS A 326 -17.70 7.49 11.02
CA CYS A 326 -16.31 7.08 11.10
C CYS A 326 -16.25 5.59 11.43
N PHE A 327 -15.43 4.86 10.68
CA PHE A 327 -15.22 3.41 10.84
C PHE A 327 -14.09 3.06 11.80
N ASP A 328 -13.60 4.07 12.51
CA ASP A 328 -12.48 3.94 13.41
C ASP A 328 -12.76 4.59 14.76
N ASN A 329 -12.00 4.18 15.77
CA ASN A 329 -11.95 4.76 17.09
C ASN A 329 -10.50 5.10 17.44
N PRO A 330 -9.97 6.24 16.95
CA PRO A 330 -8.57 6.61 17.09
C PRO A 330 -8.08 6.58 18.54
N SER A 331 -6.98 5.86 18.78
CA SER A 331 -6.38 5.79 20.10
C SER A 331 -5.92 7.15 20.60
N PRO A 332 -6.21 7.50 21.88
CA PRO A 332 -5.70 8.73 22.48
C PRO A 332 -4.19 8.70 22.75
N ILE A 333 -3.57 7.51 22.72
CA ILE A 333 -2.20 7.28 23.19
C ILE A 333 -1.31 6.70 22.09
N LEU A 334 -1.86 5.83 21.24
CA LEU A 334 -1.12 5.17 20.17
C LEU A 334 -1.21 5.98 18.87
N PRO A 335 -0.09 6.19 18.15
CA PRO A 335 -0.09 6.93 16.90
C PRO A 335 -0.74 6.12 15.78
N PHE A 336 -1.16 6.81 14.72
CA PHE A 336 -1.49 6.19 13.45
C PHE A 336 -0.26 5.49 12.83
N PRO A 337 -0.41 4.31 12.20
CA PRO A 337 -1.63 3.50 12.05
C PRO A 337 -1.90 2.54 13.22
N VAL A 338 -0.96 2.36 14.16
CA VAL A 338 -1.04 1.35 15.23
C VAL A 338 -2.26 1.52 16.14
N GLY A 339 -2.65 2.76 16.43
CA GLY A 339 -3.79 3.08 17.27
C GLY A 339 -5.15 3.11 16.57
N TYR A 340 -5.24 2.61 15.34
CA TYR A 340 -6.38 2.77 14.45
C TYR A 340 -6.81 1.41 13.91
N ARG A 341 -8.12 1.14 13.92
CA ARG A 341 -8.75 -0.06 13.33
C ARG A 341 -8.92 0.07 11.82
N HIS A 342 -9.13 1.31 11.38
CA HIS A 342 -9.35 1.68 10.00
C HIS A 342 -8.98 3.15 9.83
N ASP A 343 -8.94 3.64 8.58
CA ASP A 343 -8.71 5.04 8.27
C ASP A 343 -9.80 5.64 7.36
N LEU A 344 -11.07 5.43 7.71
CA LEU A 344 -12.19 5.85 6.85
C LEU A 344 -13.26 6.63 7.62
N SER A 345 -13.58 7.80 7.09
CA SER A 345 -14.68 8.67 7.50
C SER A 345 -15.57 9.02 6.31
N LEU A 346 -16.85 9.28 6.58
CA LEU A 346 -17.85 9.67 5.57
C LEU A 346 -18.29 11.11 5.79
N ILE A 347 -18.26 11.87 4.70
CA ILE A 347 -18.74 13.24 4.65
C ILE A 347 -20.12 13.27 4.00
N GLU A 348 -21.05 13.93 4.66
CA GLU A 348 -22.38 14.22 4.14
C GLU A 348 -22.58 15.71 3.89
N GLY A 349 -23.30 16.04 2.83
CA GLY A 349 -23.65 17.40 2.48
C GLY A 349 -24.75 17.43 1.42
N GLU A 350 -25.44 18.56 1.31
CA GLU A 350 -26.54 18.73 0.34
C GLU A 350 -26.03 18.72 -1.12
N ASN A 351 -24.80 19.20 -1.34
CA ASN A 351 -24.21 19.36 -2.66
C ASN A 351 -22.78 18.82 -2.71
N LEU A 352 -22.61 17.52 -2.42
CA LEU A 352 -21.30 16.86 -2.47
C LEU A 352 -20.67 17.00 -3.87
N PRO A 353 -19.40 17.43 -3.98
CA PRO A 353 -18.72 17.58 -5.26
C PRO A 353 -18.63 16.25 -5.99
N GLU A 354 -18.61 16.31 -7.32
CA GLU A 354 -18.30 15.13 -8.13
C GLU A 354 -16.81 14.81 -8.01
N VAL A 355 -16.50 13.52 -7.85
CA VAL A 355 -15.13 13.04 -7.84
C VAL A 355 -14.85 12.31 -9.15
N VAL A 356 -13.92 12.86 -9.92
CA VAL A 356 -13.57 12.40 -11.26
C VAL A 356 -12.17 11.78 -11.26
N THR A 357 -12.01 10.76 -12.09
CA THR A 357 -10.67 10.31 -12.50
C THR A 357 -10.04 11.35 -13.44
N PRO A 358 -8.70 11.42 -13.52
CA PRO A 358 -8.05 12.37 -14.42
C PRO A 358 -8.41 12.07 -15.89
N PRO A 359 -8.39 13.08 -16.78
CA PRO A 359 -8.75 12.88 -18.18
C PRO A 359 -7.86 11.83 -18.87
N GLY A 360 -8.45 10.97 -19.70
CA GLY A 360 -7.74 9.91 -20.43
C GLY A 360 -7.50 8.62 -19.63
N TYR A 361 -8.06 8.50 -18.42
CA TYR A 361 -7.94 7.33 -17.55
C TYR A 361 -9.29 6.63 -17.30
N PRO A 362 -9.28 5.36 -16.84
CA PRO A 362 -10.51 4.61 -16.63
C PRO A 362 -11.43 5.30 -15.64
N VAL A 363 -12.74 5.27 -15.87
CA VAL A 363 -13.73 5.74 -14.90
C VAL A 363 -13.89 4.68 -13.81
N ILE A 364 -13.69 5.05 -12.55
CA ILE A 364 -13.95 4.15 -11.43
C ILE A 364 -15.45 4.08 -11.19
N SER A 365 -16.04 2.91 -11.43
CA SER A 365 -17.50 2.73 -11.35
C SER A 365 -17.97 1.53 -10.52
N ALA A 366 -17.04 0.69 -10.06
CA ALA A 366 -17.37 -0.51 -9.28
C ALA A 366 -16.26 -0.84 -8.26
N TRP A 367 -16.57 -1.74 -7.32
CA TRP A 367 -15.58 -2.34 -6.43
C TRP A 367 -15.10 -3.67 -6.98
N ALA A 368 -13.80 -3.92 -6.89
CA ALA A 368 -13.22 -5.21 -7.23
C ALA A 368 -13.38 -6.18 -6.05
N PRO A 369 -13.68 -7.47 -6.30
CA PRO A 369 -13.54 -8.49 -5.27
C PRO A 369 -12.07 -8.70 -4.90
N TYR A 370 -11.76 -8.94 -3.63
CA TYR A 370 -10.37 -9.11 -3.18
C TYR A 370 -9.73 -10.36 -3.80
N GLU A 371 -10.47 -11.45 -3.98
CA GLU A 371 -10.00 -12.67 -4.66
C GLU A 371 -9.37 -12.37 -6.02
N LYS A 372 -9.99 -11.49 -6.82
CA LYS A 372 -9.47 -11.10 -8.13
C LYS A 372 -8.10 -10.40 -8.01
N VAL A 373 -7.94 -9.56 -7.00
CA VAL A 373 -6.69 -8.83 -6.72
C VAL A 373 -5.62 -9.81 -6.25
N LEU A 374 -5.96 -10.68 -5.30
CA LEU A 374 -5.06 -11.68 -4.73
C LEU A 374 -4.59 -12.72 -5.77
N ALA A 375 -5.47 -13.07 -6.72
CA ALA A 375 -5.15 -13.92 -7.88
C ALA A 375 -4.15 -13.25 -8.87
N GLY A 376 -3.86 -11.96 -8.69
CA GLY A 376 -2.88 -11.23 -9.50
C GLY A 376 -3.49 -10.44 -10.65
N ALA A 377 -4.72 -9.93 -10.53
CA ALA A 377 -5.20 -8.94 -11.49
C ALA A 377 -4.22 -7.77 -11.61
N PRO A 378 -4.03 -7.18 -12.81
CA PRO A 378 -3.25 -5.95 -12.98
C PRO A 378 -3.81 -4.85 -12.06
N LEU A 379 -2.90 -4.10 -11.44
CA LEU A 379 -3.27 -3.03 -10.51
C LEU A 379 -2.69 -1.70 -10.93
N TYR A 380 -3.35 -0.65 -10.48
CA TYR A 380 -2.85 0.71 -10.53
C TYR A 380 -3.34 1.53 -9.36
N ALA A 381 -2.56 2.53 -8.96
CA ALA A 381 -2.99 3.55 -8.01
C ALA A 381 -3.33 4.82 -8.77
N VAL A 382 -4.42 5.51 -8.41
CA VAL A 382 -4.84 6.76 -9.05
C VAL A 382 -5.24 7.82 -8.03
N ALA A 383 -4.86 9.08 -8.30
CA ALA A 383 -5.30 10.24 -7.55
C ALA A 383 -6.58 10.82 -8.17
N LEU A 384 -7.58 11.08 -7.33
CA LEU A 384 -8.86 11.62 -7.79
C LEU A 384 -8.92 13.15 -7.64
N ASN A 385 -9.81 13.77 -8.43
CA ASN A 385 -10.03 15.22 -8.40
C ASN A 385 -11.50 15.56 -8.09
N ALA A 386 -11.71 16.60 -7.29
CA ALA A 386 -13.04 17.11 -6.98
C ALA A 386 -13.41 18.18 -8.02
N GLN A 387 -14.40 17.88 -8.87
CA GLN A 387 -14.87 18.82 -9.87
C GLN A 387 -15.69 19.93 -9.21
N THR A 388 -15.09 21.10 -9.03
CA THR A 388 -15.71 22.25 -8.36
C THR A 388 -16.29 23.27 -9.33
N ARG A 389 -16.72 22.79 -10.52
CA ARG A 389 -17.18 23.58 -11.67
C ARG A 389 -16.13 24.52 -12.30
N ASN A 390 -14.94 24.66 -11.68
CA ASN A 390 -13.80 25.41 -12.21
C ASN A 390 -12.62 24.48 -12.45
N TRP A 391 -12.59 23.81 -13.61
CA TRP A 391 -11.39 23.12 -14.04
C TRP A 391 -10.30 24.16 -14.32
N ARG A 392 -9.16 24.06 -13.63
CA ARG A 392 -7.89 24.49 -14.22
C ARG A 392 -7.17 23.23 -14.68
N VAL A 393 -7.52 22.76 -15.88
CA VAL A 393 -6.62 21.84 -16.60
C VAL A 393 -5.37 22.66 -16.89
N ILE A 394 -4.26 22.31 -16.25
CA ILE A 394 -2.97 22.89 -16.60
C ILE A 394 -2.43 22.02 -17.72
N GLU A 395 -2.67 22.42 -18.96
CA GLU A 395 -1.88 21.95 -20.09
C GLU A 395 -0.42 22.42 -19.87
N GLU A 396 0.54 21.56 -20.23
CA GLU A 396 1.99 21.86 -20.34
C GLU A 396 2.95 21.63 -19.15
N VAL A 397 2.61 20.93 -18.08
CA VAL A 397 3.61 20.54 -17.05
C VAL A 397 3.59 19.04 -16.81
N LYS A 398 4.76 18.38 -16.75
CA LYS A 398 4.90 16.98 -16.33
C LYS A 398 4.31 16.82 -14.92
N VAL A 399 3.03 16.49 -14.87
CA VAL A 399 2.29 16.13 -13.66
C VAL A 399 2.95 14.86 -13.14
N THR A 400 3.34 14.85 -11.86
CA THR A 400 3.66 13.63 -11.10
C THR A 400 2.59 12.60 -11.47
N PRO A 401 2.93 11.38 -11.93
CA PRO A 401 1.95 10.53 -12.61
C PRO A 401 0.71 10.38 -11.72
N THR A 402 -0.41 10.94 -12.17
CA THR A 402 -1.71 10.87 -11.48
C THR A 402 -2.21 9.44 -11.36
N MET A 403 -1.52 8.52 -12.04
CA MET A 403 -1.75 7.09 -12.05
C MET A 403 -0.43 6.33 -12.13
N ALA A 404 -0.24 5.30 -11.31
CA ALA A 404 0.96 4.46 -11.33
C ALA A 404 0.60 2.97 -11.32
N ASN A 405 1.09 2.22 -12.32
CA ASN A 405 0.97 0.75 -12.33
C ASN A 405 1.50 0.20 -11.02
N SER A 406 0.80 -0.75 -10.44
CA SER A 406 1.10 -1.27 -9.12
C SER A 406 1.14 -2.79 -9.13
N VAL A 407 1.81 -3.35 -8.13
CA VAL A 407 1.87 -4.80 -7.90
C VAL A 407 1.60 -5.07 -6.43
N LEU A 408 0.71 -6.02 -6.19
CA LEU A 408 0.41 -6.52 -4.85
C LEU A 408 1.62 -7.29 -4.33
N LEU A 409 2.10 -6.95 -3.14
CA LEU A 409 3.18 -7.65 -2.47
C LEU A 409 2.69 -8.67 -1.46
N GLY A 410 1.54 -8.41 -0.84
CA GLY A 410 0.99 -9.26 0.22
C GLY A 410 -0.04 -8.56 1.08
N ASN A 411 -0.22 -9.08 2.29
CA ASN A 411 -1.14 -8.56 3.30
C ASN A 411 -0.40 -8.31 4.62
N GLU A 412 -0.85 -7.33 5.39
CA GLU A 412 -0.37 -7.02 6.73
C GLU A 412 -1.49 -7.19 7.75
N TYR A 413 -1.12 -7.77 8.88
CA TYR A 413 -1.96 -7.98 10.04
C TYR A 413 -1.29 -7.27 11.21
N VAL A 414 -1.98 -6.33 11.84
CA VAL A 414 -1.50 -5.65 13.05
C VAL A 414 -2.49 -5.96 14.16
N TRP A 415 -2.01 -6.31 15.35
CA TRP A 415 -2.87 -6.60 16.48
C TRP A 415 -2.41 -5.86 17.75
N ASP A 416 -3.39 -5.32 18.46
CA ASP A 416 -3.21 -4.66 19.75
C ASP A 416 -3.66 -5.61 20.87
N ARG A 417 -2.70 -6.02 21.70
CA ARG A 417 -2.99 -6.94 22.81
C ARG A 417 -3.75 -6.30 23.95
N GLU A 418 -3.55 -5.01 24.18
CA GLU A 418 -4.22 -4.29 25.26
C GLU A 418 -5.69 -4.06 24.89
N ALA A 419 -5.94 -3.63 23.65
CA ALA A 419 -7.29 -3.43 23.13
C ALA A 419 -7.98 -4.73 22.71
N SER A 420 -7.25 -5.85 22.63
CA SER A 420 -7.74 -7.14 22.12
C SER A 420 -8.31 -7.00 20.70
N ASP A 421 -7.53 -6.37 19.83
CA ASP A 421 -8.02 -5.83 18.57
C ASP A 421 -7.04 -6.07 17.41
N GLN A 422 -7.52 -5.97 16.18
CA GLN A 422 -6.69 -6.19 15.00
C GLN A 422 -7.17 -5.42 13.76
N ALA A 423 -6.22 -5.10 12.89
CA ALA A 423 -6.45 -4.51 11.58
C ALA A 423 -5.76 -5.34 10.49
N VAL A 424 -6.34 -5.32 9.30
CA VAL A 424 -5.82 -5.99 8.10
C VAL A 424 -5.67 -4.98 6.98
N ALA A 425 -4.52 -5.00 6.32
CA ALA A 425 -4.22 -4.13 5.19
C ALA A 425 -3.63 -4.92 4.02
N MET A 426 -3.82 -4.45 2.80
CA MET A 426 -3.08 -4.96 1.63
C MET A 426 -1.84 -4.11 1.40
N LEU A 427 -0.76 -4.75 0.94
CA LEU A 427 0.54 -4.14 0.71
C LEU A 427 0.85 -4.11 -0.79
N TRP A 428 1.23 -2.97 -1.34
CA TRP A 428 1.62 -2.86 -2.75
C TRP A 428 2.76 -1.87 -2.97
N ARG A 429 3.38 -1.97 -4.15
CA ARG A 429 4.32 -0.96 -4.66
C ARG A 429 3.89 -0.48 -6.02
N SER A 430 4.40 0.67 -6.46
CA SER A 430 4.01 1.28 -7.74
C SER A 430 5.23 1.56 -8.64
N LYS A 431 4.99 1.68 -9.94
CA LYS A 431 6.00 2.06 -10.94
C LYS A 431 6.45 3.47 -10.64
N ASP A 432 7.77 3.65 -10.60
CA ASP A 432 8.42 4.79 -9.98
C ASP A 432 7.92 4.91 -8.53
N ASP A 433 8.63 4.32 -7.57
CA ASP A 433 8.50 4.74 -6.16
C ASP A 433 9.06 6.17 -6.07
N VAL A 434 8.29 7.11 -6.64
CA VAL A 434 8.40 8.55 -6.50
C VAL A 434 8.52 8.79 -5.01
N ASP A 435 9.52 9.60 -4.64
CA ASP A 435 9.73 10.17 -3.30
C ASP A 435 8.47 10.04 -2.43
N SER A 436 8.56 9.20 -1.37
CA SER A 436 7.61 9.02 -0.25
C SER A 436 6.50 10.05 -0.36
N ALA A 437 5.30 9.60 -0.75
CA ALA A 437 4.19 10.45 -1.17
C ALA A 437 3.94 11.51 -0.10
N GLY A 438 4.64 12.64 -0.24
CA GLY A 438 4.83 13.59 0.83
C GLY A 438 3.53 14.36 0.99
N GLY A 439 2.65 13.82 1.85
CA GLY A 439 1.38 14.44 2.22
C GLY A 439 0.15 14.01 1.42
N TYR A 440 0.17 12.86 0.74
CA TYR A 440 -0.91 12.49 -0.19
C TYR A 440 -1.59 11.16 0.14
N SER A 441 -2.11 11.06 1.36
CA SER A 441 -3.12 10.08 1.78
C SER A 441 -4.37 10.20 0.91
N GLY A 442 -4.79 9.14 0.19
CA GLY A 442 -6.02 9.16 -0.62
C GLY A 442 -5.93 8.69 -2.07
N LEU A 443 -4.82 8.05 -2.47
CA LEU A 443 -4.83 7.29 -3.72
C LEU A 443 -5.83 6.14 -3.61
N VAL A 444 -6.54 5.86 -4.70
CA VAL A 444 -7.37 4.67 -4.82
C VAL A 444 -6.56 3.61 -5.55
N LEU A 445 -6.39 2.45 -4.93
CA LEU A 445 -5.87 1.27 -5.62
C LEU A 445 -7.02 0.66 -6.42
N CYS A 446 -6.79 0.37 -7.69
CA CYS A 446 -7.77 -0.14 -8.63
C CYS A 446 -7.24 -1.36 -9.38
N THR A 447 -8.15 -2.21 -9.85
CA THR A 447 -7.86 -3.25 -10.85
C THR A 447 -7.94 -2.71 -12.26
N GLY A 448 -7.19 -3.34 -13.17
CA GLY A 448 -7.17 -3.05 -14.60
C GLY A 448 -5.87 -2.38 -15.04
N THR A 449 -5.90 -1.80 -16.23
CA THR A 449 -4.80 -1.07 -16.84
C THR A 449 -5.18 0.39 -17.08
N PRO A 450 -4.21 1.32 -17.16
CA PRO A 450 -4.47 2.73 -17.50
C PRO A 450 -5.21 2.99 -18.80
N THR A 451 -5.23 2.02 -19.70
CA THR A 451 -5.88 2.11 -21.00
C THR A 451 -7.31 1.60 -21.01
N ASP A 452 -7.79 1.03 -19.89
CA ASP A 452 -9.15 0.51 -19.80
C ASP A 452 -10.18 1.65 -19.77
N GLN A 453 -11.39 1.38 -20.24
CA GLN A 453 -12.47 2.37 -20.18
C GLN A 453 -13.03 2.51 -18.75
N HIS A 454 -13.07 1.40 -18.02
CA HIS A 454 -13.62 1.30 -16.67
C HIS A 454 -12.64 0.61 -15.75
N GLY A 455 -12.48 1.16 -14.55
CA GLY A 455 -11.69 0.58 -13.47
C GLY A 455 -12.56 0.21 -12.28
N GLU A 456 -12.08 -0.73 -11.47
CA GLU A 456 -12.75 -1.11 -10.23
C GLU A 456 -11.85 -0.75 -9.05
N ALA A 457 -12.38 -0.04 -8.05
CA ALA A 457 -11.66 0.30 -6.84
C ALA A 457 -11.48 -0.92 -5.94
N VAL A 458 -10.37 -0.97 -5.20
CA VAL A 458 -10.02 -2.05 -4.28
C VAL A 458 -10.04 -1.52 -2.85
N ILE A 459 -9.14 -0.59 -2.56
CA ILE A 459 -8.91 0.02 -1.24
C ILE A 459 -8.34 1.43 -1.42
N PHE A 460 -8.28 2.18 -0.32
CA PHE A 460 -7.60 3.48 -0.27
C PHE A 460 -6.17 3.32 0.25
N GLN A 461 -5.28 4.22 -0.15
CA GLN A 461 -3.95 4.33 0.46
C GLN A 461 -4.02 5.12 1.76
N ASP A 462 -3.66 4.46 2.85
CA ASP A 462 -3.78 4.98 4.21
C ASP A 462 -2.40 5.26 4.82
N TYR A 463 -1.43 4.35 4.68
CA TYR A 463 -0.09 4.49 5.24
C TYR A 463 1.02 3.90 4.36
N GLU A 464 2.27 4.20 4.72
CA GLU A 464 3.45 3.52 4.19
C GLU A 464 4.08 2.67 5.31
N THR A 465 4.53 1.47 4.97
CA THR A 465 5.24 0.54 5.87
C THR A 465 6.61 0.18 5.30
N GLY A 466 7.59 -0.04 6.17
CA GLY A 466 8.94 -0.43 5.75
C GLY A 466 9.05 -1.91 5.40
N LEU A 467 9.62 -2.20 4.24
CA LEU A 467 10.09 -3.52 3.83
C LEU A 467 11.61 -3.55 3.76
N ARG A 468 12.21 -4.26 4.71
CA ARG A 468 13.65 -4.45 4.72
C ARG A 468 14.07 -5.35 3.55
N MET A 469 15.08 -4.94 2.79
CA MET A 469 15.61 -5.63 1.62
C MET A 469 17.11 -5.88 1.73
N TRP A 470 17.57 -6.92 1.05
CA TRP A 470 18.97 -7.31 0.98
C TRP A 470 19.75 -6.42 0.01
N GLU A 471 20.69 -5.60 0.47
CA GLU A 471 21.47 -4.76 -0.45
C GLU A 471 22.84 -5.41 -0.77
N SER A 472 23.59 -5.80 0.27
CA SER A 472 24.87 -6.53 0.19
C SER A 472 25.29 -7.08 1.56
N GLU A 473 26.42 -7.79 1.68
CA GLU A 473 26.90 -8.44 2.92
C GLU A 473 26.77 -7.54 4.17
N GLY A 474 25.74 -7.80 4.98
CA GLY A 474 25.49 -7.12 6.24
C GLY A 474 24.79 -5.76 6.15
N SER A 475 24.48 -5.24 4.96
CA SER A 475 23.67 -4.02 4.78
C SER A 475 22.24 -4.35 4.35
N SER A 476 21.28 -3.66 4.97
CA SER A 476 19.88 -3.74 4.58
C SER A 476 19.34 -2.34 4.33
N LEU A 477 18.60 -2.18 3.24
CA LEU A 477 17.85 -0.98 2.95
C LEU A 477 16.40 -1.17 3.37
N LEU A 478 15.70 -0.06 3.60
CA LEU A 478 14.27 -0.04 3.83
C LEU A 478 13.58 0.51 2.58
N ALA A 479 12.80 -0.32 1.90
CA ALA A 479 11.87 0.13 0.88
C ALA A 479 10.57 0.57 1.54
N ASN A 480 10.00 1.69 1.11
CA ASN A 480 8.68 2.11 1.55
C ASN A 480 7.63 1.41 0.68
N ILE A 481 6.75 0.67 1.33
CA ILE A 481 5.63 -0.04 0.70
C ILE A 481 4.35 0.68 1.07
N LYS A 482 3.43 0.79 0.11
CA LYS A 482 2.12 1.41 0.34
C LYS A 482 1.18 0.38 0.97
N ALA A 483 0.33 0.86 1.86
CA ALA A 483 -0.64 0.04 2.57
C ALA A 483 -2.00 0.73 2.68
N GLY A 484 -3.05 -0.10 2.74
CA GLY A 484 -4.44 0.33 2.83
C GLY A 484 -5.29 -0.71 3.50
N PHE A 485 -6.14 -0.28 4.43
CA PHE A 485 -7.00 -1.15 5.22
C PHE A 485 -8.09 -1.79 4.36
N LEU A 486 -8.49 -3.01 4.71
CA LEU A 486 -9.65 -3.64 4.10
C LEU A 486 -10.92 -2.87 4.44
N LEU A 487 -11.70 -2.57 3.42
CA LEU A 487 -12.89 -1.75 3.55
C LEU A 487 -13.97 -2.45 4.41
N PRO A 488 -14.72 -1.68 5.22
CA PRO A 488 -15.90 -2.20 5.89
C PRO A 488 -16.89 -2.74 4.86
N ARG A 489 -17.57 -3.83 5.20
CA ARG A 489 -18.52 -4.53 4.31
C ARG A 489 -19.52 -3.56 3.68
N GLU A 490 -20.13 -2.70 4.47
CA GLU A 490 -21.11 -1.73 3.97
C GLU A 490 -20.56 -0.77 2.91
N ILE A 491 -19.27 -0.47 2.94
CA ILE A 491 -18.61 0.39 1.96
C ILE A 491 -18.30 -0.39 0.68
N HIS A 492 -17.73 -1.58 0.81
CA HIS A 492 -17.39 -2.45 -0.33
C HIS A 492 -18.63 -2.88 -1.13
N PHE A 493 -19.80 -2.98 -0.48
CA PHE A 493 -21.08 -3.27 -1.15
C PHE A 493 -21.88 -2.02 -1.56
N SER A 494 -21.39 -0.81 -1.26
CA SER A 494 -22.08 0.44 -1.66
C SER A 494 -21.72 0.83 -3.10
N PRO A 495 -22.72 1.10 -3.97
CA PRO A 495 -22.46 1.60 -5.31
C PRO A 495 -21.59 2.86 -5.34
N ILE A 496 -20.55 2.83 -6.17
CA ILE A 496 -19.78 4.02 -6.51
C ILE A 496 -20.64 4.88 -7.44
N SER A 497 -20.70 6.18 -7.20
CA SER A 497 -21.33 7.14 -8.11
C SER A 497 -20.27 7.66 -9.08
N PRO A 498 -20.13 7.07 -10.28
CA PRO A 498 -19.14 7.54 -11.24
C PRO A 498 -19.51 8.94 -11.69
N ALA A 499 -18.55 9.86 -11.65
CA ALA A 499 -18.74 11.16 -12.25
C ALA A 499 -18.70 11.01 -13.79
N LEU A 500 -19.70 11.55 -14.48
CA LEU A 500 -19.72 11.60 -15.94
C LEU A 500 -18.55 12.48 -16.41
N THR A 501 -17.62 11.92 -17.18
CA THR A 501 -16.60 12.72 -17.88
C THR A 501 -17.31 13.72 -18.80
N PRO A 502 -17.06 15.04 -18.70
CA PRO A 502 -17.69 15.99 -19.60
C PRO A 502 -17.17 15.76 -21.02
N GLU A 503 -18.08 15.60 -21.99
CA GLU A 503 -17.76 15.79 -23.39
C GLU A 503 -17.21 17.21 -23.58
N TYR A 504 -15.95 17.33 -23.97
CA TYR A 504 -15.39 18.62 -24.35
C TYR A 504 -16.09 19.09 -25.64
N ARG A 505 -17.09 19.97 -25.49
CA ARG A 505 -17.50 20.85 -26.59
C ARG A 505 -16.37 21.84 -26.82
N LEU A 506 -15.49 21.53 -27.77
CA LEU A 506 -14.60 22.49 -28.40
C LEU A 506 -15.45 23.64 -28.97
N GLY A 507 -15.54 24.73 -28.20
CA GLY A 507 -16.15 25.97 -28.64
C GLY A 507 -15.26 26.62 -29.70
N ALA A 508 -15.49 26.27 -30.97
CA ALA A 508 -14.93 27.00 -32.10
C ALA A 508 -15.50 28.43 -32.11
N LYS A 509 -14.79 29.37 -31.49
CA LYS A 509 -14.88 30.81 -31.79
C LYS A 509 -13.48 31.32 -32.06
N GLY A 510 -13.09 31.27 -33.33
CA GLY A 510 -11.87 31.86 -33.84
C GLY A 510 -12.06 32.12 -35.33
N THR A 511 -12.71 33.25 -35.64
CA THR A 511 -12.84 33.79 -36.99
C THR A 511 -11.43 34.07 -37.51
N LEU A 512 -10.95 33.25 -38.46
CA LEU A 512 -9.72 33.49 -39.20
C LEU A 512 -9.96 34.63 -40.19
N SER A 513 -9.49 35.84 -39.85
CA SER A 513 -9.24 36.90 -40.82
C SER A 513 -7.97 36.55 -41.61
N ILE A 514 -8.15 36.06 -42.84
CA ILE A 514 -7.06 35.82 -43.80
C ILE A 514 -6.60 37.18 -44.31
N GLY A 515 -5.41 37.61 -43.89
CA GLY A 515 -4.68 38.71 -44.53
C GLY A 515 -4.17 38.27 -45.89
N ARG A 516 -4.62 38.96 -46.95
CA ARG A 516 -4.05 38.90 -48.30
C ARG A 516 -2.61 39.44 -48.26
N ALA A 517 -1.63 38.61 -48.62
CA ALA A 517 -0.32 39.08 -49.04
C ALA A 517 -0.38 39.40 -50.54
N GLU A 518 -0.20 40.68 -50.86
CA GLU A 518 0.07 41.17 -52.21
C GLU A 518 1.52 40.82 -52.58
N TYR A 519 1.70 40.10 -53.68
CA TYR A 519 2.98 40.03 -54.40
C TYR A 519 2.95 41.09 -55.51
N GLY A 520 3.92 41.98 -55.49
CA GLY A 520 4.23 42.91 -56.57
C GLY A 520 5.74 43.07 -56.71
N ALA A 521 6.19 42.93 -57.96
CA ALA A 521 7.57 42.93 -58.51
C ALA A 521 8.29 41.57 -58.50
#